data_AF-A0A1Q9P6Z9-F1
#
_entry.id   AF-A0A1Q9P6Z9-F1
#
_cell.length_a   1.000
_cell.length_b   1.000
_cell.length_c   1.000
_cell.angle_alpha   90.00
_cell.angle_beta   90.00
_cell.angle_gamma   90.00
#
_symmetry.space_group_name_H-M   'P 1'
#
loop_
_entity.id
_entity.type
_entity.pdbx_description
1 polymer ?
#
loop_
_entity_poly.entity_id
_entity_poly.type
_entity_poly.pdbx_seq_one_letter_code
_entity_poly.pdbx_strand_id
1 'polypeptide(L)'
;MATEKTEAAVEEIQKKVDKLSKKLDDVAKSVKGLDATKKLDDLAKSVDGIDSAVKEIKDSKESTVIIKKLDDLLVSLADGDVVPKKLDDLQNYIAEFSGIEEKVQDLAGQFEETKEIVGIIVRQLDDIERKYNIALDKVTEAVDTLTDYVKSGAAAPPETKKPSKKPPKETEEEAPKVKPPDMASLPSTIDALMDNLMTLVIPQTEATEMAEALEEVRDELTTMIKGHTPVLFQFGRRARELKSYPPTATLNENDIASLSREIKSWKGKLKEMAASG
;
A
#
# COMPACT_ATOMS: atom_id res chain seq x y z
N MET A 1 14.69 56.09 21.53
CA MET A 1 13.40 55.38 21.71
C MET A 1 12.97 54.55 20.49
N ALA A 2 12.97 55.05 19.24
CA ALA A 2 12.63 54.20 18.08
C ALA A 2 13.74 53.17 17.74
N THR A 3 15.01 53.58 17.84
CA THR A 3 16.19 52.76 17.55
C THR A 3 16.40 51.60 18.53
N GLU A 4 16.20 51.82 19.84
CA GLU A 4 16.30 50.78 20.88
C GLU A 4 15.23 49.69 20.73
N LYS A 5 14.02 50.03 20.26
CA LYS A 5 12.97 49.04 19.98
C LYS A 5 13.32 48.15 18.79
N THR A 6 13.95 48.72 17.75
CA THR A 6 14.47 47.96 16.61
C THR A 6 15.65 47.07 16.99
N GLU A 7 16.59 47.53 17.80
CA GLU A 7 17.69 46.68 18.27
C GLU A 7 17.20 45.50 19.11
N ALA A 8 16.27 45.74 20.04
CA ALA A 8 15.67 44.66 20.83
C ALA A 8 14.92 43.64 19.97
N ALA A 9 14.20 44.09 18.93
CA ALA A 9 13.51 43.21 18.00
C ALA A 9 14.48 42.39 17.13
N VAL A 10 15.57 43.01 16.68
CA VAL A 10 16.63 42.32 15.92
C VAL A 10 17.34 41.28 16.79
N GLU A 11 17.62 41.58 18.05
CA GLU A 11 18.24 40.63 18.98
C GLU A 11 17.32 39.44 19.30
N GLU A 12 16.01 39.68 19.39
CA GLU A 12 15.02 38.62 19.58
C GLU A 12 14.88 37.73 18.34
N ILE A 13 14.93 38.33 17.14
CA ILE A 13 14.93 37.60 15.86
C ILE A 13 16.20 36.76 15.74
N GLN A 14 17.37 37.30 16.07
CA GLN A 14 18.65 36.58 16.06
C GLN A 14 18.57 35.32 16.93
N LYS A 15 18.05 35.45 18.17
CA LYS A 15 17.86 34.32 19.09
C LYS A 15 16.89 33.26 18.56
N LYS A 16 15.86 33.66 17.81
CA LYS A 16 14.91 32.73 17.18
C LYS A 16 15.54 32.00 15.99
N VAL A 17 16.33 32.70 15.17
CA VAL A 17 17.10 32.12 14.05
C VAL A 17 18.13 31.12 14.57
N ASP A 18 18.87 31.44 15.63
CA ASP A 18 19.83 30.50 16.23
C ASP A 18 19.16 29.25 16.79
N LYS A 19 17.96 29.40 17.39
CA LYS A 19 17.15 28.26 17.84
C LYS A 19 16.65 27.40 16.68
N LEU A 20 16.25 28.02 15.57
CA LEU A 20 15.83 27.30 14.37
C LEU A 20 17.00 26.56 13.74
N SER A 21 18.17 27.19 13.64
CA SER A 21 19.40 26.55 13.13
C SER A 21 19.77 25.32 13.94
N LYS A 22 19.72 25.40 15.28
CA LYS A 22 19.98 24.25 16.15
C LYS A 22 18.95 23.12 15.98
N LYS A 23 17.67 23.47 15.85
CA LYS A 23 16.62 22.47 15.58
C LYS A 23 16.79 21.83 14.20
N LEU A 24 17.21 22.60 13.20
CA LEU A 24 17.50 22.11 11.86
C LEU A 24 18.69 21.14 11.87
N ASP A 25 19.74 21.44 12.65
CA ASP A 25 20.88 20.53 12.86
C ASP A 25 20.47 19.24 13.58
N ASP A 26 19.60 19.32 14.58
CA ASP A 26 19.09 18.14 15.29
C ASP A 26 18.19 17.27 14.39
N VAL A 27 17.40 17.90 13.52
CA VAL A 27 16.62 17.19 12.48
C VAL A 27 17.57 16.58 11.45
N ALA A 28 18.58 17.30 10.96
CA ALA A 28 19.56 16.77 10.01
C ALA A 28 20.37 15.60 10.58
N LYS A 29 20.71 15.64 11.87
CA LYS A 29 21.33 14.50 12.58
C LYS A 29 20.37 13.33 12.77
N SER A 30 19.10 13.60 13.08
CA SER A 30 18.07 12.55 13.21
C SER A 30 17.77 11.87 11.86
N VAL A 31 17.82 12.64 10.77
CA VAL A 31 17.69 12.13 9.39
C VAL A 31 18.95 11.36 8.96
N LYS A 32 20.16 11.80 9.33
CA LYS A 32 21.39 10.99 9.14
C LYS A 32 21.42 9.73 10.00
N GLY A 33 20.76 9.72 11.16
CA GLY A 33 20.58 8.55 12.03
C GLY A 33 19.51 7.58 11.53
N LEU A 34 18.58 8.06 10.69
CA LEU A 34 17.77 7.27 9.79
C LEU A 34 18.64 6.81 8.60
N ASP A 35 19.61 5.95 8.90
CA ASP A 35 20.30 5.08 7.94
C ASP A 35 19.29 4.03 7.42
N ALA A 36 18.13 4.50 6.95
CA ALA A 36 17.04 3.70 6.42
C ALA A 36 17.52 2.91 5.21
N THR A 37 18.46 3.45 4.45
CA THR A 37 19.19 2.78 3.37
C THR A 37 20.00 1.59 3.87
N LYS A 38 20.77 1.68 4.97
CA LYS A 38 21.49 0.50 5.51
C LYS A 38 20.55 -0.56 6.07
N LYS A 39 19.51 -0.16 6.80
CA LYS A 39 18.52 -1.13 7.30
C LYS A 39 17.71 -1.77 6.17
N LEU A 40 17.42 -1.04 5.09
CA LEU A 40 16.81 -1.58 3.87
C LEU A 40 17.77 -2.49 3.12
N ASP A 41 19.05 -2.17 3.08
CA ASP A 41 20.09 -2.98 2.44
C ASP A 41 20.33 -4.30 3.21
N ASP A 42 20.29 -4.26 4.54
CA ASP A 42 20.32 -5.45 5.40
C ASP A 42 19.02 -6.29 5.29
N LEU A 43 17.88 -5.63 5.11
CA LEU A 43 16.61 -6.29 4.84
C LEU A 43 16.62 -6.96 3.46
N ALA A 44 17.14 -6.27 2.43
CA ALA A 44 17.28 -6.80 1.08
C ALA A 44 18.22 -8.01 1.05
N LYS A 45 19.35 -7.95 1.76
CA LYS A 45 20.26 -9.10 1.90
C LYS A 45 19.62 -10.27 2.64
N SER A 46 18.82 -10.02 3.68
CA SER A 46 18.06 -11.08 4.36
C SER A 46 17.00 -11.70 3.44
N VAL A 47 16.34 -10.88 2.61
CA VAL A 47 15.33 -11.31 1.64
C VAL A 47 15.96 -12.17 0.53
N ASP A 48 17.12 -11.79 0.01
CA ASP A 48 17.86 -12.59 -0.99
C ASP A 48 18.40 -13.90 -0.41
N GLY A 49 18.79 -13.90 0.87
CA GLY A 49 19.19 -15.11 1.59
C GLY A 49 18.03 -16.10 1.78
N ILE A 50 16.83 -15.58 2.02
CA ILE A 50 15.60 -16.40 2.13
C ILE A 50 15.21 -16.96 0.75
N ASP A 51 15.23 -16.15 -0.32
CA ASP A 51 14.93 -16.63 -1.69
C ASP A 51 15.90 -17.76 -2.12
N SER A 52 17.18 -17.60 -1.80
CA SER A 52 18.20 -18.61 -2.07
C SER A 52 17.94 -19.90 -1.28
N ALA A 53 17.61 -19.81 0.01
CA ALA A 53 17.28 -20.97 0.83
C ALA A 53 15.98 -21.65 0.38
N VAL A 54 14.98 -20.90 -0.07
CA VAL A 54 13.71 -21.44 -0.60
C VAL A 54 13.95 -22.17 -1.92
N LYS A 55 14.77 -21.62 -2.83
CA LYS A 55 15.21 -22.32 -4.05
C LYS A 55 16.01 -23.56 -3.73
N GLU A 56 16.92 -23.51 -2.77
CA GLU A 56 17.72 -24.65 -2.36
C GLU A 56 16.87 -25.75 -1.68
N ILE A 57 15.80 -25.37 -0.96
CA ILE A 57 14.82 -26.33 -0.41
C ILE A 57 13.97 -26.95 -1.52
N LYS A 58 13.53 -26.15 -2.50
CA LYS A 58 12.80 -26.59 -3.68
C LYS A 58 13.64 -27.60 -4.48
N ASP A 59 14.92 -27.31 -4.67
CA ASP A 59 15.82 -28.11 -5.50
C ASP A 59 16.42 -29.32 -4.75
N SER A 60 16.59 -29.26 -3.41
CA SER A 60 17.26 -30.34 -2.65
C SER A 60 16.36 -31.45 -2.12
N LYS A 61 15.03 -31.27 -2.06
CA LYS A 61 14.12 -32.24 -1.40
C LYS A 61 13.48 -33.28 -2.32
N GLU A 62 13.46 -33.09 -3.63
CA GLU A 62 12.75 -34.02 -4.51
C GLU A 62 13.55 -35.30 -4.84
N SER A 63 14.86 -35.22 -5.10
CA SER A 63 15.58 -36.44 -5.54
C SER A 63 16.20 -37.25 -4.40
N THR A 64 16.88 -36.63 -3.43
CA THR A 64 17.74 -37.39 -2.51
C THR A 64 16.98 -38.16 -1.43
N VAL A 65 15.86 -37.62 -0.94
CA VAL A 65 15.01 -38.26 0.09
C VAL A 65 14.13 -39.34 -0.53
N ILE A 66 13.62 -39.11 -1.75
CA ILE A 66 12.85 -40.11 -2.51
C ILE A 66 13.74 -41.30 -2.87
N ILE A 67 14.99 -41.06 -3.31
CA ILE A 67 15.94 -42.13 -3.65
C ILE A 67 16.30 -42.99 -2.43
N LYS A 68 16.62 -42.39 -1.27
CA LYS A 68 16.92 -43.18 -0.05
C LYS A 68 15.73 -43.99 0.45
N LYS A 69 14.51 -43.46 0.34
CA LYS A 69 13.30 -44.20 0.75
C LYS A 69 12.90 -45.28 -0.26
N LEU A 70 13.21 -45.10 -1.55
CA LEU A 70 13.09 -46.16 -2.56
C LEU A 70 14.08 -47.30 -2.30
N ASP A 71 15.32 -47.00 -1.89
CA ASP A 71 16.28 -48.03 -1.47
C ASP A 71 15.80 -48.80 -0.23
N ASP A 72 15.27 -48.11 0.79
CA ASP A 72 14.69 -48.78 1.97
C ASP A 72 13.44 -49.61 1.63
N LEU A 73 12.64 -49.20 0.64
CA LEU A 73 11.52 -49.96 0.08
C LEU A 73 11.99 -51.21 -0.66
N LEU A 74 13.04 -51.10 -1.48
CA LEU A 74 13.66 -52.23 -2.19
C LEU A 74 14.25 -53.25 -1.22
N VAL A 75 14.83 -52.81 -0.11
CA VAL A 75 15.33 -53.68 0.96
C VAL A 75 14.19 -54.34 1.74
N SER A 76 13.05 -53.67 1.92
CA SER A 76 11.89 -54.21 2.67
C SER A 76 10.87 -55.01 1.85
N LEU A 77 10.98 -55.00 0.51
CA LEU A 77 10.23 -55.88 -0.41
C LEU A 77 10.62 -57.37 -0.29
N ALA A 78 11.67 -57.70 0.48
CA ALA A 78 12.02 -59.08 0.81
C ALA A 78 11.01 -59.77 1.75
N ASP A 79 10.21 -59.00 2.50
CA ASP A 79 9.19 -59.50 3.45
C ASP A 79 7.77 -59.04 3.03
N GLY A 80 7.05 -59.93 2.35
CA GLY A 80 5.81 -59.63 1.61
C GLY A 80 4.62 -59.06 2.39
N ASP A 81 4.58 -59.19 3.72
CA ASP A 81 3.48 -58.68 4.58
C ASP A 81 3.69 -57.23 5.06
N VAL A 82 4.89 -56.67 4.90
CA VAL A 82 5.23 -55.30 5.35
C VAL A 82 4.90 -54.26 4.28
N VAL A 83 4.82 -54.70 3.03
CA VAL A 83 4.61 -53.86 1.84
C VAL A 83 3.30 -53.07 1.87
N PRO A 84 2.12 -53.65 2.21
CA PRO A 84 0.86 -52.90 2.19
C PRO A 84 0.83 -51.79 3.24
N LYS A 85 1.30 -52.07 4.47
CA LYS A 85 1.35 -51.08 5.56
C LYS A 85 2.30 -49.93 5.25
N LYS A 86 3.47 -50.23 4.68
CA LYS A 86 4.41 -49.18 4.27
C LYS A 86 3.92 -48.38 3.07
N LEU A 87 3.10 -48.98 2.20
CA LEU A 87 2.46 -48.27 1.10
C LEU A 87 1.43 -47.25 1.63
N ASP A 88 0.62 -47.64 2.61
CA ASP A 88 -0.33 -46.73 3.28
C ASP A 88 0.41 -45.61 4.02
N ASP A 89 1.49 -45.93 4.74
CA ASP A 89 2.33 -44.91 5.40
C ASP A 89 2.96 -43.94 4.39
N LEU A 90 3.42 -44.43 3.23
CA LEU A 90 3.96 -43.59 2.16
C LEU A 90 2.87 -42.72 1.52
N GLN A 91 1.67 -43.23 1.32
CA GLN A 91 0.54 -42.45 0.81
C GLN A 91 0.16 -41.33 1.78
N ASN A 92 0.14 -41.61 3.09
CA ASN A 92 -0.07 -40.59 4.11
C ASN A 92 1.06 -39.54 4.12
N TYR A 93 2.33 -39.98 4.02
CA TYR A 93 3.45 -39.05 3.90
C TYR A 93 3.37 -38.18 2.64
N ILE A 94 2.99 -38.74 1.50
CA ILE A 94 2.82 -37.99 0.24
C ILE A 94 1.70 -36.95 0.40
N ALA A 95 0.59 -37.30 1.03
CA ALA A 95 -0.49 -36.37 1.31
C ALA A 95 -0.06 -35.23 2.25
N GLU A 96 0.72 -35.52 3.28
CA GLU A 96 1.31 -34.49 4.15
C GLU A 96 2.30 -33.60 3.38
N PHE A 97 3.10 -34.16 2.47
CA PHE A 97 4.00 -33.38 1.61
C PHE A 97 3.25 -32.47 0.64
N SER A 98 2.13 -32.90 0.05
CA SER A 98 1.28 -32.04 -0.78
C SER A 98 0.73 -30.84 0.00
N GLY A 99 0.37 -31.04 1.28
CA GLY A 99 -0.03 -29.92 2.15
C GLY A 99 1.12 -28.97 2.51
N ILE A 100 2.37 -29.43 2.47
CA ILE A 100 3.56 -28.58 2.62
C ILE A 100 3.83 -27.81 1.32
N GLU A 101 3.67 -28.43 0.16
CA GLU A 101 3.82 -27.79 -1.15
C GLU A 101 2.84 -26.64 -1.33
N GLU A 102 1.56 -26.84 -1.00
CA GLU A 102 0.53 -25.80 -1.02
C GLU A 102 0.91 -24.61 -0.12
N LYS A 103 1.36 -24.88 1.11
CA LYS A 103 1.84 -23.84 2.03
C LYS A 103 3.09 -23.11 1.54
N VAL A 104 4.00 -23.81 0.85
CA VAL A 104 5.20 -23.20 0.26
C VAL A 104 4.81 -22.30 -0.92
N GLN A 105 3.83 -22.71 -1.72
CA GLN A 105 3.31 -21.92 -2.84
C GLN A 105 2.59 -20.66 -2.34
N ASP A 106 1.75 -20.79 -1.30
CA ASP A 106 1.11 -19.65 -0.64
C ASP A 106 2.15 -18.68 -0.06
N LEU A 107 3.19 -19.21 0.59
CA LEU A 107 4.27 -18.40 1.17
C LEU A 107 5.08 -17.68 0.09
N ALA A 108 5.34 -18.33 -1.05
CA ALA A 108 6.00 -17.72 -2.20
C ALA A 108 5.17 -16.56 -2.78
N GLY A 109 3.85 -16.74 -2.89
CA GLY A 109 2.94 -15.67 -3.30
C GLY A 109 2.97 -14.48 -2.35
N GLN A 110 2.91 -14.71 -1.04
CA GLN A 110 3.04 -13.65 -0.03
C GLN A 110 4.40 -12.93 -0.09
N PHE A 111 5.45 -13.63 -0.50
CA PHE A 111 6.78 -13.06 -0.63
C PHE A 111 6.89 -12.12 -1.84
N GLU A 112 6.27 -12.47 -2.97
CA GLU A 112 6.14 -11.56 -4.12
C GLU A 112 5.35 -10.30 -3.75
N GLU A 113 4.23 -10.45 -3.03
CA GLU A 113 3.45 -9.31 -2.54
C GLU A 113 4.29 -8.40 -1.63
N THR A 114 5.07 -9.00 -0.73
CA THR A 114 5.95 -8.25 0.18
C THR A 114 7.04 -7.51 -0.60
N LYS A 115 7.63 -8.13 -1.62
CA LYS A 115 8.65 -7.51 -2.49
C LYS A 115 8.08 -6.32 -3.25
N GLU A 116 6.85 -6.42 -3.74
CA GLU A 116 6.18 -5.32 -4.42
C GLU A 116 5.91 -4.16 -3.44
N ILE A 117 5.39 -4.45 -2.24
CA ILE A 117 5.14 -3.46 -1.19
C ILE A 117 6.44 -2.71 -0.86
N VAL A 118 7.54 -3.44 -0.64
CA VAL A 118 8.85 -2.83 -0.39
C VAL A 118 9.27 -1.94 -1.56
N GLY A 119 9.08 -2.39 -2.80
CA GLY A 119 9.36 -1.59 -3.99
C GLY A 119 8.55 -0.29 -4.08
N ILE A 120 7.28 -0.31 -3.68
CA ILE A 120 6.44 0.90 -3.60
C ILE A 120 6.95 1.83 -2.51
N ILE A 121 7.26 1.31 -1.32
CA ILE A 121 7.77 2.11 -0.19
C ILE A 121 9.07 2.81 -0.58
N VAL A 122 9.98 2.11 -1.27
CA VAL A 122 11.25 2.71 -1.75
C VAL A 122 10.99 3.88 -2.71
N ARG A 123 10.07 3.72 -3.67
CA ARG A 123 9.70 4.82 -4.59
C ARG A 123 9.06 6.00 -3.86
N GLN A 124 8.21 5.72 -2.87
CA GLN A 124 7.58 6.76 -2.06
C GLN A 124 8.60 7.51 -1.20
N LEU A 125 9.59 6.82 -0.64
CA LEU A 125 10.68 7.44 0.10
C LEU A 125 11.54 8.33 -0.81
N ASP A 126 11.84 7.88 -2.03
CA ASP A 126 12.56 8.67 -3.04
C ASP A 126 11.77 9.94 -3.44
N ASP A 127 10.45 9.80 -3.65
CA ASP A 127 9.56 10.93 -3.91
C ASP A 127 9.50 11.93 -2.74
N ILE A 128 9.47 11.43 -1.50
CA ILE A 128 9.51 12.26 -0.29
C ILE A 128 10.84 12.98 -0.18
N GLU A 129 11.97 12.30 -0.40
CA GLU A 129 13.31 12.88 -0.38
C GLU A 129 13.41 14.01 -1.42
N ARG A 130 12.94 13.77 -2.64
CA ARG A 130 12.92 14.78 -3.71
C ARG A 130 12.05 15.99 -3.34
N LYS A 131 10.83 15.77 -2.85
CA LYS A 131 9.93 16.86 -2.41
C LYS A 131 10.51 17.64 -1.24
N TYR A 132 11.19 16.97 -0.31
CA TYR A 132 11.83 17.58 0.83
C TYR A 132 13.00 18.46 0.40
N ASN A 133 13.84 17.99 -0.52
CA ASN A 133 14.93 18.78 -1.09
C ASN A 133 14.40 20.03 -1.81
N ILE A 134 13.36 19.89 -2.64
CA ILE A 134 12.70 21.04 -3.30
C ILE A 134 12.13 22.02 -2.26
N ALA A 135 11.55 21.52 -1.17
CA ALA A 135 11.02 22.37 -0.11
C ALA A 135 12.12 23.11 0.65
N LEU A 136 13.25 22.45 0.92
CA LEU A 136 14.43 23.09 1.51
C LEU A 136 14.99 24.18 0.59
N ASP A 137 15.07 23.93 -0.72
CA ASP A 137 15.53 24.93 -1.69
C ASP A 137 14.62 26.17 -1.66
N LYS A 138 13.30 25.98 -1.71
CA LYS A 138 12.33 27.08 -1.63
C LYS A 138 12.37 27.85 -0.31
N VAL A 139 12.56 27.14 0.82
CA VAL A 139 12.72 27.78 2.12
C VAL A 139 14.01 28.59 2.15
N THR A 140 15.09 28.07 1.56
CA THR A 140 16.37 28.78 1.43
C THR A 140 16.21 30.04 0.59
N GLU A 141 15.57 29.94 -0.59
CA GLU A 141 15.25 31.11 -1.43
C GLU A 141 14.38 32.15 -0.71
N ALA A 142 13.38 31.71 0.07
CA ALA A 142 12.53 32.59 0.85
C ALA A 142 13.31 33.29 1.99
N VAL A 143 14.25 32.58 2.61
CA VAL A 143 15.14 33.15 3.64
C VAL A 143 16.13 34.12 3.02
N ASP A 144 16.68 33.82 1.85
CA ASP A 144 17.59 34.71 1.12
C ASP A 144 16.87 35.99 0.68
N THR A 145 15.67 35.88 0.10
CA THR A 145 14.86 37.06 -0.27
C THR A 145 14.44 37.89 0.94
N LEU A 146 14.10 37.27 2.07
CA LEU A 146 13.83 37.99 3.31
C LEU A 146 15.10 38.67 3.85
N THR A 147 16.24 37.99 3.77
CA THR A 147 17.55 38.54 4.19
C THR A 147 17.93 39.73 3.31
N ASP A 148 17.70 39.64 2.00
CA ASP A 148 17.92 40.73 1.05
C ASP A 148 16.95 41.89 1.30
N TYR A 149 15.69 41.62 1.62
CA TYR A 149 14.70 42.66 2.00
C TYR A 149 15.11 43.39 3.29
N VAL A 150 15.61 42.65 4.28
CA VAL A 150 16.10 43.23 5.54
C VAL A 150 17.41 44.00 5.33
N LYS A 151 18.34 43.50 4.51
CA LYS A 151 19.60 44.17 4.15
C LYS A 151 19.40 45.40 3.26
N SER A 152 18.39 45.39 2.39
CA SER A 152 18.06 46.50 1.49
C SER A 152 17.28 47.63 2.16
N GLY A 153 16.94 47.50 3.46
CA GLY A 153 16.54 48.61 4.31
C GLY A 153 15.43 49.49 3.72
N ALA A 154 14.17 49.04 3.81
CA ALA A 154 12.97 49.86 3.67
C ALA A 154 13.00 50.93 2.54
N ALA A 155 13.11 50.50 1.29
CA ALA A 155 12.58 51.28 0.17
C ALA A 155 11.13 50.83 -0.10
N ALA A 156 10.24 51.81 -0.22
CA ALA A 156 8.77 51.73 -0.10
C ALA A 156 8.06 50.60 -0.90
N PRO A 157 6.89 50.12 -0.41
CA PRO A 157 6.09 49.14 -1.14
C PRO A 157 5.42 49.78 -2.38
N PRO A 158 5.32 49.07 -3.51
CA PRO A 158 4.58 49.56 -4.67
C PRO A 158 3.07 49.54 -4.41
N GLU A 159 2.44 50.70 -4.50
CA GLU A 159 0.99 50.86 -4.55
C GLU A 159 0.41 50.09 -5.74
N THR A 160 -0.49 49.13 -5.49
CA THR A 160 -1.37 48.59 -6.54
C THR A 160 -2.84 48.65 -6.13
N LYS A 161 -3.50 49.53 -6.86
CA LYS A 161 -4.91 49.92 -6.99
C LYS A 161 -5.97 48.83 -6.79
N LYS A 162 -7.02 49.19 -6.04
CA LYS A 162 -8.40 48.66 -6.14
C LYS A 162 -9.00 48.90 -7.55
N PRO A 163 -9.88 48.00 -8.01
CA PRO A 163 -11.27 48.38 -8.33
C PRO A 163 -12.28 47.34 -7.78
N SER A 164 -13.33 47.73 -7.06
CA SER A 164 -14.70 48.10 -7.50
C SER A 164 -15.70 46.92 -7.55
N LYS A 165 -16.93 47.19 -7.09
CA LYS A 165 -18.05 46.30 -6.73
C LYS A 165 -18.81 45.65 -7.92
N LYS A 166 -19.15 44.34 -7.80
CA LYS A 166 -20.46 43.58 -7.91
C LYS A 166 -21.59 44.08 -8.86
N PRO A 167 -22.58 43.26 -9.35
CA PRO A 167 -23.20 42.05 -8.73
C PRO A 167 -23.67 40.93 -9.76
N PRO A 168 -24.72 40.07 -9.56
CA PRO A 168 -24.63 38.57 -9.64
C PRO A 168 -25.62 37.87 -10.64
N LYS A 169 -25.45 36.55 -10.90
CA LYS A 169 -26.50 35.49 -11.10
C LYS A 169 -25.92 34.22 -11.74
N GLU A 170 -26.10 33.07 -11.07
CA GLU A 170 -26.94 31.89 -11.48
C GLU A 170 -26.27 31.03 -12.59
N THR A 171 -26.10 29.71 -12.47
CA THR A 171 -26.93 28.71 -11.80
C THR A 171 -26.07 27.53 -11.36
N GLU A 172 -26.19 27.15 -10.09
CA GLU A 172 -25.81 25.84 -9.56
C GLU A 172 -26.67 24.76 -10.22
N GLU A 173 -26.04 23.78 -10.85
CA GLU A 173 -26.68 22.50 -11.09
C GLU A 173 -26.44 21.66 -9.83
N GLU A 174 -27.52 21.48 -9.06
CA GLU A 174 -27.56 20.63 -7.87
C GLU A 174 -27.19 19.19 -8.26
N ALA A 175 -25.97 18.78 -7.92
CA ALA A 175 -25.74 17.37 -7.61
C ALA A 175 -26.53 17.06 -6.32
N PRO A 176 -27.41 16.04 -6.32
CA PRO A 176 -28.23 15.74 -5.15
C PRO A 176 -27.31 15.44 -3.96
N LYS A 177 -27.42 16.27 -2.91
CA LYS A 177 -26.89 15.96 -1.58
C LYS A 177 -27.57 14.71 -1.07
N VAL A 178 -26.97 13.55 -1.34
CA VAL A 178 -27.27 12.33 -0.62
C VAL A 178 -26.84 12.58 0.82
N LYS A 179 -27.81 12.65 1.72
CA LYS A 179 -27.58 12.68 3.16
C LYS A 179 -26.64 11.51 3.50
N PRO A 180 -25.61 11.70 4.35
CA PRO A 180 -24.82 10.57 4.81
C PRO A 180 -25.79 9.54 5.40
N PRO A 181 -25.77 8.27 4.93
CA PRO A 181 -26.67 7.27 5.47
C PRO A 181 -26.40 7.16 6.97
N ASP A 182 -27.47 7.20 7.75
CA ASP A 182 -27.43 6.96 9.19
C ASP A 182 -26.63 5.68 9.45
N MET A 183 -25.66 5.77 10.37
CA MET A 183 -24.72 4.68 10.71
C MET A 183 -25.43 3.37 11.10
N ALA A 184 -26.73 3.40 11.36
CA ALA A 184 -27.58 2.24 11.60
C ALA A 184 -27.82 1.33 10.38
N SER A 185 -27.47 1.75 9.16
CA SER A 185 -27.68 0.99 7.90
C SER A 185 -26.41 0.51 7.20
N LEU A 186 -25.23 0.81 7.76
CA LEU A 186 -23.93 0.51 7.13
C LEU A 186 -23.75 -0.97 6.73
N PRO A 187 -24.11 -1.97 7.57
CA PRO A 187 -24.02 -3.37 7.16
C PRO A 187 -24.91 -3.73 5.97
N SER A 188 -26.11 -3.15 5.89
CA SER A 188 -27.03 -3.37 4.76
C SER A 188 -26.58 -2.66 3.48
N THR A 189 -25.93 -1.50 3.60
CA THR A 189 -25.35 -0.78 2.44
C THR A 189 -24.12 -1.51 1.90
N ILE A 190 -23.25 -2.01 2.78
CA ILE A 190 -22.12 -2.86 2.40
C ILE A 190 -22.63 -4.12 1.70
N ASP A 191 -23.69 -4.77 2.20
CA ASP A 191 -24.27 -5.94 1.56
C ASP A 191 -24.73 -5.63 0.12
N ALA A 192 -25.44 -4.52 -0.09
CA ALA A 192 -25.94 -4.11 -1.39
C ALA A 192 -24.80 -3.86 -2.40
N LEU A 193 -23.72 -3.19 -1.98
CA LEU A 193 -22.59 -2.92 -2.86
C LEU A 193 -21.84 -4.19 -3.27
N MET A 194 -21.64 -5.09 -2.30
CA MET A 194 -20.94 -6.34 -2.56
C MET A 194 -21.78 -7.29 -3.41
N ASP A 195 -23.10 -7.30 -3.22
CA ASP A 195 -24.02 -8.12 -4.02
C ASP A 195 -24.12 -7.58 -5.45
N ASN A 196 -24.14 -6.27 -5.66
CA ASN A 196 -24.04 -5.67 -7.00
C ASN A 196 -22.73 -6.07 -7.69
N LEU A 197 -21.59 -6.01 -7.01
CA LEU A 197 -20.32 -6.49 -7.59
C LEU A 197 -20.39 -7.96 -7.97
N MET A 198 -20.97 -8.82 -7.13
CA MET A 198 -21.12 -10.25 -7.43
C MET A 198 -21.96 -10.49 -8.69
N THR A 199 -22.93 -9.62 -9.02
CA THR A 199 -23.69 -9.76 -10.27
C THR A 199 -22.86 -9.49 -11.52
N LEU A 200 -21.79 -8.70 -11.39
CA LEU A 200 -20.86 -8.39 -12.48
C LEU A 200 -19.76 -9.46 -12.63
N VAL A 201 -19.61 -10.40 -11.69
CA VAL A 201 -18.62 -11.49 -11.79
C VAL A 201 -19.16 -12.62 -12.67
N ILE A 202 -19.29 -12.36 -13.97
CA ILE A 202 -19.74 -13.31 -14.99
C ILE A 202 -18.78 -13.32 -16.20
N PRO A 203 -18.74 -14.40 -17.00
CA PRO A 203 -17.83 -14.53 -18.15
C PRO A 203 -18.00 -13.47 -19.24
N GLN A 204 -19.15 -12.80 -19.28
CA GLN A 204 -19.49 -11.78 -20.28
C GLN A 204 -19.02 -10.38 -19.88
N THR A 205 -18.67 -10.16 -18.62
CA THR A 205 -18.25 -8.84 -18.14
C THR A 205 -16.85 -8.53 -18.65
N GLU A 206 -16.68 -7.31 -19.16
CA GLU A 206 -15.37 -6.82 -19.57
C GLU A 206 -14.50 -6.53 -18.33
N ALA A 207 -13.20 -6.82 -18.41
CA ALA A 207 -12.27 -6.60 -17.31
C ALA A 207 -12.21 -5.12 -16.91
N THR A 208 -12.32 -4.22 -17.88
CA THR A 208 -12.45 -2.76 -17.70
C THR A 208 -13.71 -2.39 -16.92
N GLU A 209 -14.86 -2.91 -17.32
CA GLU A 209 -16.15 -2.70 -16.63
C GLU A 209 -16.09 -3.19 -15.17
N MET A 210 -15.56 -4.40 -14.95
CA MET A 210 -15.37 -4.94 -13.60
C MET A 210 -14.40 -4.09 -12.77
N ALA A 211 -13.34 -3.57 -13.39
CA ALA A 211 -12.37 -2.71 -12.71
C ALA A 211 -12.97 -1.37 -12.28
N GLU A 212 -13.79 -0.76 -13.14
CA GLU A 212 -14.51 0.48 -12.82
C GLU A 212 -15.49 0.26 -11.67
N ALA A 213 -16.26 -0.83 -11.71
CA ALA A 213 -17.18 -1.20 -10.63
C ALA A 213 -16.45 -1.40 -9.28
N LEU A 214 -15.26 -2.03 -9.29
CA LEU A 214 -14.44 -2.19 -8.09
C LEU A 214 -13.92 -0.86 -7.53
N GLU A 215 -13.58 0.10 -8.39
CA GLU A 215 -13.17 1.44 -7.96
C GLU A 215 -14.34 2.26 -7.42
N GLU A 216 -15.52 2.17 -8.03
CA GLU A 216 -16.72 2.84 -7.57
C GLU A 216 -17.10 2.35 -6.16
N VAL A 217 -17.16 1.02 -5.96
CA VAL A 217 -17.42 0.46 -4.62
C VAL A 217 -16.34 0.84 -3.61
N ARG A 218 -15.06 0.87 -4.02
CA ARG A 218 -13.98 1.36 -3.14
C ARG A 218 -14.22 2.79 -2.70
N ASP A 219 -14.57 3.67 -3.63
CA ASP A 219 -14.75 5.10 -3.35
C ASP A 219 -15.97 5.33 -2.46
N GLU A 220 -17.09 4.64 -2.72
CA GLU A 220 -18.24 4.67 -1.84
C GLU A 220 -17.92 4.14 -0.42
N LEU A 221 -17.25 3.00 -0.31
CA LEU A 221 -16.81 2.46 0.98
C LEU A 221 -15.84 3.39 1.71
N THR A 222 -15.00 4.13 0.99
CA THR A 222 -14.08 5.12 1.59
C THR A 222 -14.83 6.31 2.19
N THR A 223 -15.97 6.69 1.61
CA THR A 223 -16.83 7.73 2.22
C THR A 223 -17.53 7.26 3.49
N MET A 224 -17.81 5.95 3.58
CA MET A 224 -18.55 5.35 4.69
C MET A 224 -17.66 4.91 5.86
N ILE A 225 -16.47 4.38 5.57
CA ILE A 225 -15.54 3.83 6.58
C ILE A 225 -14.41 4.84 6.82
N LYS A 226 -14.38 5.42 8.02
CA LYS A 226 -13.31 6.35 8.41
C LYS A 226 -12.01 5.60 8.69
N GLY A 227 -11.09 5.62 7.73
CA GLY A 227 -9.72 5.10 7.88
C GLY A 227 -9.25 4.26 6.69
N HIS A 228 -7.94 4.19 6.49
CA HIS A 228 -7.37 3.31 5.46
C HIS A 228 -7.44 1.86 5.92
N THR A 229 -8.41 1.11 5.39
CA THR A 229 -8.53 -0.32 5.67
C THR A 229 -7.77 -1.13 4.62
N PRO A 230 -7.12 -2.24 5.00
CA PRO A 230 -6.44 -3.13 4.05
C PRO A 230 -7.37 -3.63 2.93
N VAL A 231 -8.68 -3.74 3.22
CA VAL A 231 -9.68 -4.18 2.24
C VAL A 231 -9.84 -3.16 1.11
N LEU A 232 -9.95 -1.85 1.41
CA LEU A 232 -10.05 -0.81 0.38
C LEU A 232 -8.84 -0.79 -0.58
N PHE A 233 -7.65 -1.12 -0.06
CA PHE A 233 -6.46 -1.26 -0.88
C PHE A 233 -6.56 -2.47 -1.84
N GLN A 234 -7.12 -3.59 -1.39
CA GLN A 234 -7.31 -4.79 -2.20
C GLN A 234 -8.26 -4.53 -3.39
N PHE A 235 -9.35 -3.77 -3.19
CA PHE A 235 -10.20 -3.30 -4.29
C PHE A 235 -9.39 -2.54 -5.35
N GLY A 236 -8.61 -1.54 -4.92
CA GLY A 236 -7.81 -0.73 -5.84
C GLY A 236 -6.67 -1.48 -6.52
N ARG A 237 -6.13 -2.53 -5.90
CA ARG A 237 -5.16 -3.44 -6.56
C ARG A 237 -5.85 -4.26 -7.63
N ARG A 238 -6.95 -4.93 -7.30
CA ARG A 238 -7.66 -5.81 -8.24
C ARG A 238 -8.21 -5.05 -9.44
N ALA A 239 -8.71 -3.83 -9.23
CA ALA A 239 -9.11 -2.95 -10.33
C ALA A 239 -7.93 -2.59 -11.26
N ARG A 240 -6.73 -2.33 -10.72
CA ARG A 240 -5.53 -2.07 -11.53
C ARG A 240 -5.06 -3.29 -12.31
N GLU A 241 -5.12 -4.47 -11.70
CA GLU A 241 -4.82 -5.73 -12.39
C GLU A 241 -5.77 -5.93 -13.57
N LEU A 242 -7.08 -5.76 -13.37
CA LEU A 242 -8.07 -5.89 -14.44
C LEU A 242 -7.92 -4.82 -15.52
N LYS A 243 -7.56 -3.58 -15.18
CA LYS A 243 -7.24 -2.52 -16.16
C LYS A 243 -5.98 -2.78 -16.98
N SER A 244 -5.12 -3.71 -16.56
CA SER A 244 -3.96 -4.11 -17.36
C SER A 244 -4.34 -5.02 -18.53
N TYR A 245 -5.57 -5.55 -18.54
CA TYR A 245 -6.06 -6.41 -19.61
C TYR A 245 -6.43 -5.55 -20.82
N PRO A 246 -6.44 -6.12 -22.04
CA PRO A 246 -6.97 -5.44 -23.21
C PRO A 246 -8.39 -4.90 -22.95
N PRO A 247 -8.78 -3.72 -23.49
CA PRO A 247 -10.07 -3.09 -23.17
C PRO A 247 -11.31 -3.94 -23.45
N THR A 248 -11.20 -4.92 -24.37
CA THR A 248 -12.28 -5.83 -24.76
C THR A 248 -12.11 -7.24 -24.18
N ALA A 249 -11.16 -7.44 -23.26
CA ALA A 249 -10.96 -8.73 -22.61
C ALA A 249 -12.04 -8.96 -21.57
N THR A 250 -12.70 -10.10 -21.62
CA THR A 250 -13.67 -10.50 -20.60
C THR A 250 -13.01 -11.26 -19.46
N LEU A 251 -13.71 -11.37 -18.33
CA LEU A 251 -13.23 -12.14 -17.19
C LEU A 251 -13.09 -13.63 -17.56
N ASN A 252 -11.91 -14.20 -17.33
CA ASN A 252 -11.69 -15.63 -17.50
C ASN A 252 -12.18 -16.42 -16.27
N GLU A 253 -12.26 -17.75 -16.37
CA GLU A 253 -12.77 -18.61 -15.28
C GLU A 253 -11.97 -18.48 -13.98
N ASN A 254 -10.65 -18.27 -14.08
CA ASN A 254 -9.79 -18.07 -12.91
C ASN A 254 -10.07 -16.72 -12.24
N ASP A 255 -10.25 -15.67 -13.02
CA ASP A 255 -10.59 -14.34 -12.52
C ASP A 255 -11.96 -14.34 -11.84
N ILE A 256 -12.93 -15.01 -12.42
CA ILE A 256 -14.28 -15.17 -11.86
C ILE A 256 -14.21 -15.90 -10.52
N ALA A 257 -13.46 -17.01 -10.46
CA ALA A 257 -13.29 -17.79 -9.24
C ALA A 257 -12.57 -16.98 -8.14
N SER A 258 -11.50 -16.24 -8.51
CA SER A 258 -10.75 -15.39 -7.59
C SER A 258 -11.60 -14.24 -7.08
N LEU A 259 -12.22 -13.46 -7.98
CA LEU A 259 -13.09 -12.32 -7.64
C LEU A 259 -14.26 -12.75 -6.76
N SER A 260 -14.92 -13.86 -7.09
CA SER A 260 -16.02 -14.39 -6.28
C SER A 260 -15.59 -14.74 -4.85
N ARG A 261 -14.38 -15.27 -4.69
CA ARG A 261 -13.82 -15.62 -3.37
C ARG A 261 -13.41 -14.36 -2.61
N GLU A 262 -12.73 -13.45 -3.28
CA GLU A 262 -12.24 -12.19 -2.73
C GLU A 262 -13.40 -11.29 -2.28
N ILE A 263 -14.41 -11.07 -3.13
CA ILE A 263 -15.58 -10.23 -2.80
C ILE A 263 -16.32 -10.79 -1.59
N LYS A 264 -16.52 -12.12 -1.49
CA LYS A 264 -17.12 -12.74 -0.29
C LYS A 264 -16.27 -12.51 0.96
N SER A 265 -14.96 -12.62 0.86
CA SER A 265 -14.02 -12.37 1.96
C SER A 265 -14.03 -10.90 2.40
N TRP A 266 -13.99 -9.97 1.45
CA TRP A 266 -14.06 -8.53 1.69
C TRP A 266 -15.38 -8.14 2.34
N LYS A 267 -16.52 -8.72 1.90
CA LYS A 267 -17.84 -8.49 2.49
C LYS A 267 -17.84 -8.81 3.97
N GLY A 268 -17.28 -9.96 4.38
CA GLY A 268 -17.15 -10.35 5.79
C GLY A 268 -16.32 -9.34 6.59
N LYS A 269 -15.11 -9.02 6.11
CA LYS A 269 -14.19 -8.09 6.78
C LYS A 269 -14.76 -6.68 6.92
N LEU A 270 -15.44 -6.17 5.88
CA LEU A 270 -16.06 -4.83 5.91
C LEU A 270 -17.19 -4.77 6.93
N LYS A 271 -18.00 -5.82 7.05
CA LYS A 271 -19.08 -5.89 8.05
C LYS A 271 -18.54 -5.96 9.47
N GLU A 272 -17.48 -6.73 9.71
CA GLU A 272 -16.82 -6.79 11.02
C GLU A 272 -16.25 -5.42 11.42
N MET A 273 -15.61 -4.72 10.49
CA MET A 273 -15.09 -3.37 10.74
C MET A 273 -16.21 -2.35 10.99
N ALA A 274 -17.31 -2.44 10.23
CA ALA A 274 -18.47 -1.56 10.41
C ALA A 274 -19.26 -1.85 11.70
N ALA A 275 -19.22 -3.08 12.22
CA ALA A 275 -19.84 -3.45 13.48
C ALA A 275 -18.97 -3.12 14.72
N SER A 276 -17.66 -2.91 14.51
CA SER A 276 -16.69 -2.65 15.59
C SER A 276 -16.39 -1.16 15.81
N GLY A 277 -16.88 -0.27 14.94
CA GLY A 277 -16.73 1.19 15.02
C GLY A 277 -17.98 1.87 15.56
#